data_AF-A0A060CF63-F1
#
_entry.id   AF-A0A060CF63-F1
#
_cell.length_a   1.000
_cell.length_b   1.000
_cell.length_c   1.000
_cell.angle_alpha   90.00
_cell.angle_beta   90.00
_cell.angle_gamma   90.00
#
_symmetry.space_group_name_H-M   'P 1'
#
loop_
_entity.id
_entity.type
_entity.pdbx_description
1 polymer ?
#
loop_
_entity_poly.entity_id
_entity_poly.type
_entity_poly.pdbx_seq_one_letter_code
_entity_poly.pdbx_strand_id
1 'polypeptide(L)'
;MRGLRSLRRIGIAAVAATLLGTILSATTAGASGSSRPTDAGYDRSPHPYLGWSSWSLQASKYPGLNPQGNYSWLTEDHVLQQAQAMASKLKSHGYEYVNIDAGWWMDWDWNQEYDQYGRQTPIPSGPDG
;
A
#
# COMPACT_ATOMS: atom_id res chain seq x y z
N MET A 1 14.04 -53.33 -34.34
CA MET A 1 12.83 -52.74 -34.96
C MET A 1 12.58 -51.41 -34.22
N ARG A 2 13.08 -50.27 -34.71
CA ARG A 2 12.33 -49.19 -35.42
C ARG A 2 10.90 -49.06 -34.87
N GLY A 3 10.37 -47.96 -34.37
CA GLY A 3 10.65 -46.52 -34.27
C GLY A 3 9.43 -45.96 -33.48
N LEU A 4 9.12 -44.70 -33.32
CA LEU A 4 9.64 -43.42 -33.77
C LEU A 4 8.89 -42.39 -32.89
N ARG A 5 9.58 -41.36 -32.41
CA ARG A 5 8.93 -40.16 -31.84
C ARG A 5 8.21 -39.42 -32.98
N SER A 6 7.03 -38.85 -32.73
CA SER A 6 6.48 -37.74 -33.55
C SER A 6 5.19 -37.22 -32.89
N LEU A 7 5.17 -36.03 -32.29
CA LEU A 7 5.08 -34.68 -32.87
C LEU A 7 3.63 -34.17 -32.94
N ARG A 8 3.47 -33.01 -32.29
CA ARG A 8 2.32 -32.12 -32.23
C ARG A 8 1.75 -31.82 -33.62
N ARG A 9 0.43 -31.65 -33.72
CA ARG A 9 -0.18 -30.75 -34.71
C ARG A 9 -1.33 -29.95 -34.11
N ILE A 10 -1.08 -28.65 -34.02
CA ILE A 10 -2.05 -27.57 -33.95
C ILE A 10 -2.88 -27.61 -35.24
N GLY A 11 -4.19 -27.43 -35.12
CA GLY A 11 -5.09 -27.19 -36.25
C GLY A 11 -6.01 -26.01 -35.94
N ILE A 12 -5.66 -24.84 -36.47
CA ILE A 12 -6.54 -23.68 -36.64
C ILE A 12 -7.03 -23.72 -38.10
N ALA A 13 -8.34 -23.58 -38.31
CA ALA A 13 -9.00 -22.96 -39.48
C ALA A 13 -10.52 -23.03 -39.23
N ALA A 14 -11.30 -21.95 -39.01
CA ALA A 14 -11.61 -20.80 -39.88
C ALA A 14 -12.10 -21.27 -41.27
N VAL A 15 -13.22 -20.85 -41.89
CA VAL A 15 -14.20 -19.75 -41.77
C VAL A 15 -15.34 -20.07 -42.77
N ALA A 16 -16.48 -19.35 -42.69
CA ALA A 16 -17.39 -18.93 -43.78
C ALA A 16 -18.86 -19.39 -43.60
N ALA A 17 -19.91 -18.61 -43.83
CA ALA A 17 -20.06 -17.21 -44.24
C ALA A 17 -21.51 -16.73 -43.98
N THR A 18 -21.60 -15.45 -43.60
CA THR A 18 -22.62 -14.39 -43.88
C THR A 18 -24.11 -14.71 -44.04
N LEU A 19 -24.94 -13.90 -43.36
CA LEU A 19 -26.17 -13.30 -43.91
C LEU A 19 -26.39 -11.87 -43.33
N LEU A 20 -26.78 -10.97 -44.24
CA LEU A 20 -26.96 -9.52 -44.12
C LEU A 20 -28.14 -9.10 -43.21
N GLY A 21 -28.07 -7.89 -42.64
CA GLY A 21 -29.27 -7.10 -42.29
C GLY A 21 -29.06 -5.98 -41.25
N THR A 22 -29.11 -4.73 -41.73
CA THR A 22 -29.52 -3.43 -41.09
C THR A 22 -29.88 -3.43 -39.59
N ILE A 23 -29.48 -2.47 -38.74
CA ILE A 23 -29.94 -1.06 -38.67
C ILE A 23 -28.93 -0.26 -37.83
N LEU A 24 -28.51 0.93 -38.28
CA LEU A 24 -27.74 1.87 -37.47
C LEU A 24 -28.70 2.64 -36.55
N SER A 25 -28.91 2.15 -35.32
CA SER A 25 -29.55 2.95 -34.27
C SER A 25 -28.46 3.74 -33.55
N ALA A 26 -28.29 5.01 -33.90
CA ALA A 26 -27.49 5.93 -33.10
C ALA A 26 -28.28 6.27 -31.83
N THR A 27 -28.10 5.48 -30.79
CA THR A 27 -28.56 5.82 -29.44
C THR A 27 -27.80 7.07 -29.02
N THR A 28 -28.45 8.23 -29.00
CA THR A 28 -27.95 9.37 -28.25
C THR A 28 -28.07 9.00 -26.77
N ALA A 29 -26.99 8.43 -26.22
CA ALA A 29 -26.84 8.32 -24.78
C ALA A 29 -26.89 9.75 -24.24
N GLY A 30 -28.06 10.15 -23.74
CA GLY A 30 -28.19 11.36 -22.96
C GLY A 30 -27.18 11.25 -21.84
N ALA A 31 -26.13 12.07 -21.91
CA ALA A 31 -25.25 12.28 -20.78
C ALA A 31 -26.08 12.98 -19.72
N SER A 32 -26.85 12.22 -18.95
CA SER A 32 -27.33 12.63 -17.65
C SER A 32 -26.07 13.01 -16.88
N GLY A 33 -25.81 14.31 -16.77
CA GLY A 33 -24.73 14.85 -15.98
C GLY A 33 -24.95 14.38 -14.56
N SER A 34 -24.31 13.27 -14.19
CA SER A 34 -24.09 12.91 -12.81
C SER A 34 -23.28 14.06 -12.24
N SER A 35 -23.95 14.96 -11.51
CA SER A 35 -23.28 15.93 -10.67
C SER A 35 -22.48 15.14 -9.66
N ARG A 36 -21.23 14.83 -10.01
CA ARG A 36 -20.25 14.27 -9.09
C ARG A 36 -20.31 15.16 -7.84
N PRO A 37 -20.49 14.60 -6.63
CA PRO A 37 -20.37 15.39 -5.41
C PRO A 37 -19.09 16.21 -5.53
N THR A 38 -19.22 17.52 -5.60
CA THR A 38 -18.06 18.40 -5.48
C THR A 38 -17.48 18.08 -4.12
N ASP A 39 -16.20 17.71 -4.12
CA ASP A 39 -15.34 17.35 -2.98
C ASP A 39 -15.62 18.27 -1.79
N ALA A 40 -16.66 17.94 -1.02
CA ALA A 40 -17.15 18.76 0.06
C ALA A 40 -16.32 18.39 1.29
N GLY A 41 -15.28 19.17 1.54
CA GLY A 41 -14.76 19.33 2.90
C GLY A 41 -13.53 18.52 3.28
N TYR A 42 -12.72 18.01 2.35
CA TYR A 42 -11.30 17.86 2.70
C TYR A 42 -10.67 19.24 2.62
N ASP A 43 -10.46 19.86 3.79
CA ASP A 43 -9.59 21.02 3.93
C ASP A 43 -8.20 20.56 3.49
N ARG A 44 -7.92 20.69 2.19
CA ARG A 44 -6.65 20.29 1.63
C ARG A 44 -5.64 21.25 2.21
N SER A 45 -4.70 20.70 2.98
CA SER A 45 -3.54 21.45 3.42
C SER A 45 -3.00 22.23 2.22
N PRO A 46 -2.91 23.57 2.31
CA PRO A 46 -2.46 24.41 1.19
C PRO A 46 -0.99 24.13 0.81
N HIS A 47 -0.29 23.37 1.65
CA HIS A 47 1.08 22.94 1.46
C HIS A 47 1.20 21.41 1.55
N PRO A 48 2.22 20.82 0.91
CA PRO A 48 2.52 19.40 1.10
C PRO A 48 2.61 19.02 2.57
N TYR A 49 2.19 17.81 2.90
CA TYR A 49 2.39 17.24 4.23
C TYR A 49 3.88 16.93 4.44
N LEU A 50 4.52 17.62 5.38
CA LEU A 50 5.96 17.53 5.60
C LEU A 50 6.26 16.77 6.89
N GLY A 51 6.85 15.59 6.74
CA GLY A 51 7.14 14.70 7.85
C GLY A 51 8.11 13.60 7.49
N TRP A 52 8.16 12.59 8.35
CA TRP A 52 8.95 11.38 8.20
C TRP A 52 8.08 10.16 8.48
N SER A 53 8.32 9.06 7.77
CA SER A 53 7.68 7.76 8.02
C SER A 53 8.72 6.71 8.38
N SER A 54 8.38 5.81 9.31
CA SER A 54 9.24 4.71 9.73
C SER A 54 9.49 3.65 8.65
N TRP A 55 8.63 3.54 7.63
CA TRP A 55 8.62 2.42 6.69
C TRP A 55 9.97 2.13 6.04
N SER A 56 10.69 3.15 5.57
CA SER A 56 11.96 2.95 4.85
C SER A 56 13.07 2.39 5.74
N LEU A 57 13.13 2.77 7.01
CA LEU A 57 14.08 2.18 7.96
C LEU A 57 13.62 0.78 8.37
N GLN A 58 12.33 0.63 8.64
CA GLN A 58 11.74 -0.65 9.03
C GLN A 58 11.92 -1.73 7.95
N ALA A 59 11.68 -1.42 6.68
CA ALA A 59 11.77 -2.35 5.56
C ALA A 59 13.21 -2.62 5.09
N SER A 60 14.19 -1.82 5.53
CA SER A 60 15.57 -1.91 5.07
C SER A 60 16.24 -3.22 5.48
N LYS A 61 17.11 -3.74 4.60
CA LYS A 61 17.95 -4.92 4.85
C LYS A 61 19.37 -4.55 5.27
N TYR A 62 19.59 -3.29 5.65
CA TYR A 62 20.89 -2.86 6.14
C TYR A 62 21.31 -3.67 7.38
N PRO A 63 22.50 -4.29 7.40
CA PRO A 63 22.94 -5.12 8.51
C PRO A 63 22.87 -4.38 9.86
N GLY A 64 22.29 -5.03 10.87
CA GLY A 64 22.18 -4.49 12.22
C GLY A 64 21.01 -3.53 12.47
N LEU A 65 20.28 -3.10 11.43
CA LEU A 65 19.15 -2.19 11.58
C LEU A 65 17.90 -2.89 12.13
N ASN A 66 17.74 -4.17 11.82
CA ASN A 66 16.58 -4.99 12.19
C ASN A 66 17.07 -6.27 12.91
N PRO A 67 17.48 -6.20 14.19
CA PRO A 67 18.14 -7.30 14.88
C PRO A 67 17.23 -8.47 15.30
N GLN A 68 15.91 -8.25 15.43
CA GLN A 68 14.93 -9.26 15.84
C GLN A 68 14.17 -9.87 14.65
N GLY A 69 14.69 -9.71 13.43
CA GLY A 69 14.03 -10.18 12.21
C GLY A 69 13.47 -9.04 11.37
N ASN A 70 12.75 -9.37 10.30
CA ASN A 70 12.25 -8.34 9.39
C ASN A 70 11.35 -7.34 10.13
N TYR A 71 11.51 -6.05 9.83
CA TYR A 71 10.67 -4.97 10.35
C TYR A 71 10.84 -4.67 11.86
N SER A 72 11.85 -5.24 12.51
CA SER A 72 12.13 -5.07 13.94
C SER A 72 12.72 -3.72 14.37
N TRP A 73 12.99 -2.81 13.43
CA TRP A 73 13.47 -1.47 13.75
C TRP A 73 12.44 -0.65 14.54
N LEU A 74 11.14 -0.94 14.41
CA LEU A 74 10.09 -0.09 15.00
C LEU A 74 9.92 -0.32 16.51
N THR A 75 10.71 0.40 17.31
CA THR A 75 10.58 0.49 18.77
C THR A 75 10.31 1.94 19.19
N GLU A 76 9.84 2.14 20.42
CA GLU A 76 9.65 3.50 20.94
C GLU A 76 10.93 4.32 20.91
N ASP A 77 12.03 3.78 21.44
CA ASP A 77 13.33 4.46 21.50
C ASP A 77 13.77 4.98 20.13
N HIS A 78 13.59 4.17 19.09
CA HIS A 78 13.93 4.56 17.73
C HIS A 78 13.01 5.65 17.18
N VAL A 79 11.71 5.59 17.48
CA VAL A 79 10.76 6.65 17.13
C VAL A 79 11.12 7.96 17.82
N LEU A 80 11.41 7.93 19.12
CA LEU A 80 11.82 9.10 19.89
C LEU A 80 13.13 9.68 19.37
N GLN A 81 14.09 8.84 19.01
CA GLN A 81 15.35 9.29 18.39
C GLN A 81 15.09 10.01 17.07
N GLN A 82 14.22 9.49 16.20
CA GLN A 82 13.88 10.16 14.95
C GLN A 82 13.09 11.45 15.17
N ALA A 83 12.15 11.45 16.12
CA ALA A 83 11.40 12.65 16.49
C ALA A 83 12.34 13.76 17.00
N GLN A 84 13.35 13.43 17.81
CA GLN A 84 14.37 14.38 18.27
C GLN A 84 15.23 14.90 17.11
N ALA A 85 15.63 14.04 16.17
CA ALA A 85 16.36 14.46 14.98
C ALA A 85 15.53 15.42 14.12
N MET A 86 14.25 15.12 13.90
CA MET A 86 13.31 16.01 13.21
C MET A 86 13.15 17.34 13.93
N ALA A 87 12.90 17.31 15.25
CA ALA A 87 12.70 18.51 16.06
C ALA A 87 13.93 19.44 16.01
N SER A 88 15.14 18.87 16.05
CA SER A 88 16.39 19.64 16.09
C SER A 88 16.88 20.10 14.72
N LYS A 89 16.49 19.45 13.62
CA LYS A 89 17.04 19.72 12.29
C LYS A 89 16.03 20.21 11.26
N LEU A 90 14.77 19.78 11.35
CA LEU A 90 13.79 19.94 10.27
C LEU A 90 12.53 20.71 10.69
N LYS A 91 12.25 20.82 11.98
CA LYS A 91 11.05 21.52 12.47
C LYS A 91 11.00 22.98 12.04
N SER A 92 12.12 23.70 12.03
CA SER A 92 12.21 25.07 11.52
C SER A 92 11.89 25.21 10.02
N HIS A 93 11.85 24.09 9.30
CA HIS A 93 11.53 24.01 7.88
C HIS A 93 10.13 23.43 7.63
N GLY A 94 9.30 23.31 8.67
CA GLY A 94 7.91 22.86 8.57
C GLY A 94 7.70 21.35 8.57
N TYR A 95 8.74 20.55 8.86
CA TYR A 95 8.57 19.11 9.05
C TYR A 95 8.07 18.81 10.46
N GLU A 96 6.79 18.51 10.58
CA GLU A 96 6.10 18.42 11.88
C GLU A 96 5.57 17.02 12.19
N TYR A 97 5.44 16.16 11.18
CA TYR A 97 4.75 14.90 11.32
C TYR A 97 5.69 13.70 11.43
N VAL A 98 5.48 12.88 12.45
CA VAL A 98 6.12 11.57 12.63
C VAL A 98 5.06 10.51 12.37
N ASN A 99 5.23 9.75 11.30
CA ASN A 99 4.28 8.72 10.87
C ASN A 99 4.81 7.34 11.24
N ILE A 100 4.06 6.65 12.11
CA ILE A 100 4.32 5.26 12.48
C ILE A 100 3.62 4.37 11.45
N ASP A 101 4.40 3.62 10.69
CA ASP A 101 3.88 2.71 9.66
C ASP A 101 3.48 1.35 10.27
N ALA A 102 3.39 0.31 9.43
CA ALA A 102 2.84 -0.99 9.80
C ALA A 102 3.53 -1.67 10.99
N GLY A 103 2.78 -2.52 11.69
CA GLY A 103 3.31 -3.46 12.68
C GLY A 103 3.47 -2.92 14.11
N TRP A 104 3.11 -1.66 14.40
CA TRP A 104 3.21 -1.12 15.77
C TRP A 104 2.39 -1.90 16.83
N TRP A 105 1.31 -2.53 16.39
CA TRP A 105 0.40 -3.42 17.14
C TRP A 105 0.65 -4.93 16.94
N MET A 106 1.75 -5.32 16.28
CA MET A 106 2.04 -6.72 15.95
C MET A 106 3.30 -7.16 16.69
N ASP A 107 3.38 -8.44 17.03
CA ASP A 107 4.62 -9.02 17.54
C ASP A 107 5.70 -9.13 16.44
N TRP A 108 6.91 -9.53 16.83
CA TRP A 108 8.04 -9.66 15.88
C TRP A 108 7.85 -10.76 14.84
N ASP A 109 6.94 -11.68 15.07
CA ASP A 109 6.56 -12.76 14.15
C ASP A 109 5.34 -12.37 13.28
N TRP A 110 4.89 -11.11 13.34
CA TRP A 110 3.73 -10.58 12.62
C TRP A 110 2.40 -11.24 12.98
N ASN A 111 2.23 -11.62 14.24
CA ASN A 111 0.93 -11.96 14.81
C ASN A 111 0.21 -10.68 15.28
N GLN A 112 -1.11 -10.65 15.11
CA GLN A 112 -1.93 -9.51 15.51
C GLN A 112 -2.26 -9.59 16.98
N GLU A 113 -2.06 -8.48 17.72
CA GLU A 113 -2.39 -8.38 19.13
C GLU A 113 -3.58 -7.45 19.35
N TYR A 114 -4.54 -7.92 20.17
CA TYR A 114 -5.74 -7.19 20.51
C TYR A 114 -6.08 -7.34 21.99
N ASP A 115 -6.68 -6.31 22.58
CA ASP A 115 -7.27 -6.44 23.91
C ASP A 115 -8.60 -7.22 23.90
N GLN A 116 -9.18 -7.43 25.08
CA GLN A 116 -10.46 -8.12 25.26
C GLN A 116 -11.66 -7.48 24.54
N TYR A 117 -11.51 -6.24 24.04
CA TYR A 117 -12.52 -5.51 23.29
C TYR A 117 -12.23 -5.47 21.78
N GLY A 118 -11.19 -6.16 21.32
CA GLY A 118 -10.78 -6.17 19.92
C GLY A 118 -10.06 -4.90 19.48
N ARG A 119 -9.49 -4.11 20.41
CA ARG A 119 -8.69 -2.93 20.07
C ARG A 119 -7.22 -3.31 19.90
N GLN A 120 -6.57 -2.70 18.92
CA GLN A 120 -5.14 -2.82 18.68
C GLN A 120 -4.37 -2.39 19.94
N THR A 121 -3.39 -3.17 20.35
CA THR A 121 -2.50 -2.81 21.48
C THR A 121 -1.05 -2.78 21.00
N PRO A 122 -0.27 -1.75 21.33
CA PRO A 122 1.17 -1.79 21.10
C PRO A 122 1.78 -2.99 21.82
N ILE A 123 2.81 -3.59 21.23
CA ILE A 123 3.61 -4.57 21.96
C ILE A 123 4.34 -3.88 23.14
N PRO A 124 4.66 -4.59 24.23
CA PRO A 124 5.31 -3.98 25.41
C PRO A 124 6.65 -3.27 25.15
N SER A 125 7.28 -3.50 23.99
CA SER A 125 8.51 -2.83 23.52
C SER A 125 8.29 -1.84 22.35
N GLY A 126 7.04 -1.63 21.95
CA GLY A 126 6.63 -0.63 20.96
C GLY A 126 6.37 0.73 21.64
N PRO A 127 5.92 1.76 20.90
CA PRO A 127 5.53 3.05 21.49
C PRO A 127 4.48 2.87 22.59
N ASP A 128 4.64 3.57 23.72
CA ASP A 128 3.99 3.33 25.02
C ASP A 128 2.44 3.38 25.08
N GLY A 129 1.77 3.55 23.94
CA GLY A 129 0.31 3.69 23.83
C GLY A 129 -0.16 5.13 23.93
#